data_AF-A0A430BBI3-F1
#
_entry.id   AF-A0A430BBI3-F1
#
_cell.length_a   1.000
_cell.length_b   1.000
_cell.length_c   1.000
_cell.angle_alpha   90.00
_cell.angle_beta   90.00
_cell.angle_gamma   90.00
#
_symmetry.space_group_name_H-M   'P 1'
#
loop_
_entity.id
_entity.type
_entity.pdbx_description
1 polymer ?
#
loop_
_entity_poly.entity_id
_entity_poly.type
_entity_poly.pdbx_seq_one_letter_code
_entity_poly.pdbx_strand_id
1 'polypeptide(L)'
;MKAVGAQASPAAIVESVAGMATAPGEGKRYHAATRAGMKRLTVVVEPEDHRRVKRLSADTDRSIEDLMREALADLLQKHNA
;
A
#
# COMPACT_ATOMS: atom_id res chain seq x y z
N MET A 1 -46.90 -20.65 38.43
CA MET A 1 -46.52 -19.56 39.35
C MET A 1 -45.21 -18.99 38.83
N LYS A 2 -45.21 -17.76 38.25
CA LYS A 2 -44.43 -16.56 38.68
C LYS A 2 -43.04 -16.87 39.30
N ALA A 3 -41.91 -16.24 38.98
CA ALA A 3 -41.57 -14.89 38.50
C ALA A 3 -40.18 -14.94 37.82
N VAL A 4 -39.87 -14.19 36.74
CA VAL A 4 -39.35 -12.79 36.66
C VAL A 4 -38.17 -12.49 37.60
N GLY A 5 -37.06 -12.05 36.99
CA GLY A 5 -35.99 -11.25 37.62
C GLY A 5 -34.63 -11.55 37.00
N ALA A 6 -34.15 -10.71 36.07
CA ALA A 6 -33.06 -9.74 36.26
C ALA A 6 -31.67 -10.41 36.16
N GLN A 7 -30.64 -9.86 35.51
CA GLN A 7 -30.29 -8.48 35.21
C GLN A 7 -29.14 -8.51 34.17
N ALA A 8 -29.12 -7.54 33.26
CA ALA A 8 -27.94 -7.24 32.46
C ALA A 8 -26.89 -6.51 33.32
N SER A 9 -25.61 -6.81 33.09
CA SER A 9 -24.51 -5.87 33.29
C SER A 9 -23.34 -6.25 32.36
N PRO A 10 -22.92 -5.35 31.45
CA PRO A 10 -21.76 -5.54 30.59
C PRO A 10 -20.52 -4.99 31.30
N ALA A 11 -19.47 -5.80 31.43
CA ALA A 11 -18.21 -5.38 32.03
C ALA A 11 -17.06 -5.57 31.04
N ALA A 12 -16.51 -4.42 30.64
CA ALA A 12 -15.10 -4.15 30.36
C ALA A 12 -14.44 -4.82 29.15
N ILE A 13 -14.21 -3.98 28.14
CA ILE A 13 -13.17 -4.04 27.13
C ILE A 13 -11.80 -4.33 27.79
N VAL A 14 -11.09 -5.34 27.29
CA VAL A 14 -9.61 -5.36 27.31
C VAL A 14 -9.11 -5.66 25.91
N GLU A 15 -8.73 -4.57 25.26
CA GLU A 15 -7.82 -4.50 24.14
C GLU A 15 -6.52 -5.25 24.51
N SER A 16 -6.23 -6.33 23.80
CA SER A 16 -4.88 -6.90 23.77
C SER A 16 -4.59 -7.35 22.35
N VAL A 17 -4.41 -6.36 21.46
CA VAL A 17 -3.59 -6.55 20.27
C VAL A 17 -2.15 -6.55 20.77
N ALA A 18 -1.75 -7.66 21.39
CA ALA A 18 -0.35 -7.95 21.64
C ALA A 18 0.32 -8.06 20.28
N GLY A 19 1.16 -7.08 19.99
CA GLY A 19 1.81 -6.87 18.71
C GLY A 19 2.41 -8.14 18.14
N MET A 20 1.86 -8.57 17.01
CA MET A 20 2.62 -9.35 16.05
C MET A 20 3.69 -8.41 15.49
N ALA A 21 4.85 -8.37 16.16
CA ALA A 21 6.05 -7.79 15.62
C ALA A 21 6.34 -8.53 14.32
N THR A 22 5.97 -7.92 13.19
CA THR A 22 6.46 -8.35 11.88
C THR A 22 7.97 -8.16 11.93
N ALA A 23 8.71 -9.25 12.13
CA ALA A 23 10.13 -9.29 11.88
C ALA A 23 10.38 -8.62 10.52
N PRO A 24 11.38 -7.72 10.38
CA PRO A 24 11.78 -7.26 9.07
C PRO A 24 12.33 -8.49 8.36
N GLY A 25 11.47 -9.17 7.60
CA GLY A 25 11.89 -10.21 6.70
C GLY A 25 12.99 -9.61 5.85
N GLU A 26 14.18 -10.18 5.96
CA GLU A 26 15.33 -9.89 5.12
C GLU A 26 14.98 -10.41 3.71
N GLY A 27 14.01 -9.76 3.08
CA GLY A 27 13.60 -10.00 1.73
C GLY A 27 14.81 -9.67 0.90
N LYS A 28 15.38 -10.70 0.26
CA LYS A 28 16.40 -10.57 -0.80
C LYS A 28 16.10 -9.30 -1.55
N ARG A 29 16.92 -8.26 -1.34
CA ARG A 29 16.74 -7.00 -2.04
C ARG A 29 16.88 -7.37 -3.50
N TYR A 30 15.76 -7.38 -4.23
CA TYR A 30 15.74 -7.71 -5.65
C TYR A 30 16.63 -6.67 -6.34
N HIS A 31 17.87 -7.06 -6.58
CA HIS A 31 18.88 -6.20 -7.17
C HIS A 31 18.79 -6.38 -8.68
N ALA A 32 17.76 -5.77 -9.29
CA ALA A 32 17.70 -5.68 -10.73
C ALA A 32 18.89 -4.82 -11.20
N ALA A 33 19.85 -5.42 -11.91
CA ALA A 33 21.05 -4.74 -12.42
C ALA A 33 20.72 -3.52 -13.30
N THR A 34 19.52 -3.48 -13.87
CA THR A 34 18.96 -2.35 -14.64
C THR A 34 18.74 -1.07 -13.83
N ARG A 35 18.87 -1.12 -12.49
CA ARG A 35 18.74 0.06 -11.60
C ARG A 35 20.08 0.75 -11.31
N ALA A 36 21.21 0.22 -11.79
CA ALA A 36 22.50 0.89 -11.66
C ALA A 36 22.47 2.26 -12.36
N GLY A 37 22.82 3.32 -11.64
CA GLY A 37 22.78 4.71 -12.14
C GLY A 37 21.39 5.38 -12.12
N MET A 38 20.34 4.67 -11.69
CA MET A 38 18.98 5.23 -11.60
C MET A 38 18.74 5.84 -10.21
N LYS A 39 18.15 7.03 -10.15
CA LYS A 39 17.75 7.69 -8.90
C LYS A 39 16.32 7.29 -8.52
N ARG A 40 16.10 6.97 -7.24
CA ARG A 40 14.76 6.68 -6.72
C ARG A 40 13.97 7.97 -6.52
N LEU A 41 12.75 8.01 -7.04
CA LEU A 41 11.75 9.04 -6.78
C LEU A 41 10.65 8.44 -5.88
N THR A 42 10.36 9.08 -4.75
CA THR A 42 9.25 8.69 -3.87
C THR A 42 8.18 9.76 -3.93
N VAL A 43 6.95 9.39 -4.24
CA VAL A 43 5.79 10.29 -4.34
C VAL A 43 4.68 9.76 -3.46
N VAL A 44 4.05 10.65 -2.68
CA VAL A 44 2.83 10.34 -1.94
C VAL A 44 1.65 10.61 -2.85
N VAL A 45 0.77 9.63 -3.00
CA VAL A 45 -0.42 9.70 -3.85
C VAL A 45 -1.65 9.30 -3.04
N GLU A 46 -2.81 9.75 -3.50
CA GLU A 46 -4.08 9.34 -2.91
C GLU A 46 -4.27 7.80 -3.03
N PRO A 47 -4.88 7.14 -2.02
CA PRO A 47 -5.09 5.69 -2.06
C PRO A 47 -5.87 5.21 -3.28
N GLU A 48 -6.83 6.02 -3.74
CA GLU A 48 -7.63 5.73 -4.93
C GLU A 48 -6.80 5.76 -6.22
N ASP A 49 -5.86 6.71 -6.35
CA ASP A 49 -4.98 6.77 -7.51
C ASP A 49 -3.96 5.64 -7.50
N HIS A 50 -3.44 5.26 -6.33
CA HIS A 50 -2.62 4.07 -6.20
C HIS A 50 -3.38 2.79 -6.63
N ARG A 51 -4.65 2.66 -6.26
CA ARG A 51 -5.52 1.55 -6.71
C ARG A 51 -5.70 1.54 -8.22
N ARG A 52 -5.94 2.71 -8.82
CA ARG A 52 -6.09 2.85 -10.29
C ARG A 52 -4.82 2.46 -11.02
N VAL A 53 -3.65 2.92 -10.58
CA VAL A 53 -2.36 2.56 -11.17
C VAL A 53 -2.10 1.06 -11.04
N LYS A 54 -2.43 0.46 -9.89
CA LYS A 54 -2.31 -0.99 -9.69
C LYS A 54 -3.22 -1.79 -10.62
N ARG A 55 -4.45 -1.32 -10.83
CA ARG A 55 -5.39 -1.93 -11.78
C ARG A 55 -4.88 -1.79 -13.22
N LEU A 56 -4.41 -0.61 -13.61
CA LEU A 56 -3.85 -0.36 -14.93
C LEU A 56 -2.63 -1.26 -15.22
N SER A 57 -1.78 -1.48 -14.23
CA SER A 57 -0.67 -2.43 -14.32
C SER A 57 -1.15 -3.86 -14.61
N ALA A 58 -2.20 -4.32 -13.93
CA ALA A 58 -2.79 -5.64 -14.18
C ALA A 58 -3.46 -5.75 -15.56
N ASP A 59 -4.14 -4.68 -16.01
CA ASP A 59 -4.86 -4.67 -17.29
C ASP A 59 -3.91 -4.59 -18.51
N THR A 60 -2.73 -3.99 -18.34
CA THR A 60 -1.76 -3.78 -19.43
C THR A 60 -0.58 -4.74 -19.43
N ASP A 61 -0.48 -5.61 -18.42
CA ASP A 61 0.66 -6.50 -18.17
C ASP A 61 2.00 -5.74 -18.10
N ARG A 62 1.98 -4.50 -17.60
CA ARG A 62 3.15 -3.63 -17.44
C ARG A 62 3.45 -3.39 -15.97
N SER A 63 4.73 -3.15 -15.66
CA SER A 63 5.10 -2.80 -14.29
C SER A 63 4.63 -1.39 -13.93
N ILE A 64 4.28 -1.18 -12.65
CA ILE A 64 3.96 0.15 -12.13
C ILE A 64 5.13 1.13 -12.36
N GLU A 65 6.38 0.66 -12.26
CA GLU A 65 7.56 1.50 -12.52
C GLU A 65 7.62 1.99 -13.97
N ASP A 66 7.22 1.16 -14.94
CA ASP A 66 7.17 1.55 -16.35
C ASP A 66 6.05 2.57 -16.62
N LEU A 67 4.89 2.38 -16.01
CA LEU A 67 3.78 3.33 -16.09
C LEU A 67 4.15 4.69 -15.48
N MET A 68 4.86 4.70 -14.35
CA MET A 68 5.33 5.94 -13.73
C MET A 68 6.42 6.62 -14.57
N ARG A 69 7.29 5.84 -15.22
CA ARG A 69 8.30 6.39 -16.14
C ARG A 69 7.67 7.06 -17.35
N GLU A 70 6.63 6.44 -17.92
CA GLU A 70 5.86 7.01 -19.02
C GLU A 70 5.16 8.30 -18.60
N ALA A 71 4.44 8.28 -17.48
CA ALA A 71 3.78 9.49 -16.95
C ALA A 71 4.78 10.62 -16.67
N LEU A 72 5.99 10.29 -16.20
CA LEU A 72 7.07 11.26 -16.00
C LEU A 72 7.58 11.83 -17.33
N ALA A 73 7.80 10.99 -18.34
CA ALA A 73 8.22 11.44 -19.67
C ALA A 73 7.17 12.36 -20.30
N ASP A 74 5.89 11.98 -20.22
CA ASP A 74 4.77 12.81 -20.69
C ASP A 74 4.71 14.15 -19.97
N LEU A 75 4.96 14.17 -18.65
CA LEU A 75 5.01 15.40 -17.87
C LEU A 75 6.16 16.30 -18.32
N LEU A 76 7.38 15.76 -18.46
CA LEU A 76 8.54 16.54 -18.90
C LEU A 76 8.35 17.07 -20.33
N GLN A 77 7.81 16.25 -21.22
CA GLN A 77 7.48 16.66 -22.59
C GLN A 77 6.42 17.76 -22.61
N LYS A 78 5.37 17.70 -21.78
CA LYS A 78 4.36 18.76 -21.67
C LYS A 78 4.95 20.09 -21.21
N HIS A 79 6.04 20.05 -20.44
CA HIS A 79 6.68 21.25 -19.88
C HIS A 79 7.98 21.66 -20.60
N ASN A 80 8.38 20.97 -21.68
CA ASN A 80 9.67 21.17 -22.37
C ASN A 80 10.87 21.19 -21.39
N ALA A 81 10.82 20.33 -20.38
CA ALA A 81 11.84 20.22 -19.34
C ALA A 81 12.90 19.15 -19.65
#